data_AF-A0A842ZKH1-F1
#
_entry.id   AF-A0A842ZKH1-F1
#
_cell.length_a   1.000
_cell.length_b   1.000
_cell.length_c   1.000
_cell.angle_alpha   90.00
_cell.angle_beta   90.00
_cell.angle_gamma   90.00
#
_symmetry.space_group_name_H-M   'P 1'
#
loop_
_entity.id
_entity.type
_entity.pdbx_description
1 polymer ?
#
loop_
_entity_poly.entity_id
_entity_poly.type
_entity_poly.pdbx_seq_one_letter_code
_entity_poly.pdbx_strand_id
1 'polypeptide(L)'
;MPKKDEEFFETSLDFFVENGNTLQKICPDSVDEYNDHSLLKLISLAYWVGFFSPIAHRQLKEKYGYRIAYVDTMAGSGVTATKRSGDYFCGSCPGALLSARKYPFDLVMAVEIDPKKGDALKRDLKRCYLNKMSQFSIKILLMFLRESHKNCNIKLFLISSLILKHFKG
;
A
#
# COMPACT_ATOMS: atom_id res chain seq x y z
N MET A 1 -14.47 23.71 -1.63
CA MET A 1 -13.31 24.59 -1.87
C MET A 1 -12.05 23.74 -1.73
N PRO A 2 -10.99 23.97 -2.51
CA PRO A 2 -9.69 23.42 -2.16
C PRO A 2 -9.36 23.87 -0.73
N LYS A 3 -8.90 22.94 0.11
CA LYS A 3 -8.39 23.29 1.43
C LYS A 3 -7.21 24.24 1.26
N LYS A 4 -6.95 25.11 2.25
CA LYS A 4 -5.64 25.76 2.32
C LYS A 4 -4.58 24.66 2.43
N ASP A 5 -3.41 24.87 1.86
CA ASP A 5 -2.35 23.85 1.81
C ASP A 5 -2.05 23.28 3.21
N GLU A 6 -1.99 24.14 4.22
CA GLU A 6 -1.80 23.78 5.63
C GLU A 6 -2.84 22.77 6.13
N GLU A 7 -4.14 23.06 5.95
CA GLU A 7 -5.23 22.17 6.39
C GLU A 7 -5.19 20.83 5.64
N PHE A 8 -4.78 20.83 4.37
CA PHE A 8 -4.58 19.60 3.62
C PHE A 8 -3.44 18.76 4.22
N PHE A 9 -2.31 19.37 4.54
CA PHE A 9 -1.18 18.68 5.16
C PHE A 9 -1.53 18.14 6.55
N GLU A 10 -2.15 18.95 7.41
CA GLU A 10 -2.58 18.54 8.76
C GLU A 10 -3.53 17.35 8.71
N THR A 11 -4.61 17.46 7.92
CA THR A 11 -5.59 16.36 7.85
C THR A 11 -5.03 15.10 7.19
N SER A 12 -4.04 15.24 6.30
CA SER A 12 -3.33 14.09 5.74
C SER A 12 -2.40 13.45 6.76
N LEU A 13 -1.68 14.25 7.55
CA LEU A 13 -0.81 13.76 8.62
C LEU A 13 -1.63 13.01 9.68
N ASP A 14 -2.74 13.59 10.16
CA ASP A 14 -3.63 12.95 11.13
C ASP A 14 -4.13 11.59 10.62
N PHE A 15 -4.50 11.52 9.34
CA PHE A 15 -4.90 10.27 8.70
C PHE A 15 -3.78 9.21 8.78
N PHE A 16 -2.54 9.56 8.46
CA PHE A 16 -1.42 8.62 8.49
C PHE A 16 -1.08 8.19 9.93
N VAL A 17 -1.11 9.12 10.89
CA VAL A 17 -0.84 8.86 12.31
C VAL A 17 -1.91 7.96 12.93
N GLU A 18 -3.19 8.28 12.75
CA GLU A 18 -4.30 7.52 13.33
C GLU A 18 -4.28 6.06 12.83
N ASN A 19 -4.10 5.88 11.53
CA ASN A 19 -4.05 4.54 10.94
C ASN A 19 -2.74 3.83 11.30
N GLY A 20 -1.61 4.52 11.33
CA GLY A 20 -0.33 3.95 11.73
C GLY A 20 -0.34 3.43 13.17
N ASN A 21 -0.82 4.25 14.11
CA ASN A 21 -1.00 3.87 15.51
C ASN A 21 -1.99 2.71 15.70
N THR A 22 -2.98 2.57 14.80
CA THR A 22 -3.91 1.45 14.82
C THR A 22 -3.27 0.17 14.31
N LEU A 23 -2.51 0.24 13.21
CA LEU A 23 -1.85 -0.91 12.60
C LEU A 23 -0.66 -1.40 13.43
N GLN A 24 0.10 -0.50 14.04
CA GLN A 24 1.23 -0.84 14.92
C GLN A 24 0.82 -1.80 16.04
N LYS A 25 -0.38 -1.68 16.58
CA LYS A 25 -0.90 -2.57 17.64
C LYS A 25 -1.08 -4.03 17.18
N ILE A 26 -1.10 -4.28 15.87
CA ILE A 26 -1.30 -5.60 15.27
C ILE A 26 0.04 -6.32 15.13
N CYS A 27 1.06 -5.60 14.64
CA CYS A 27 2.40 -6.12 14.41
C CYS A 27 3.45 -5.17 15.03
N PRO A 28 3.57 -5.10 16.37
CA PRO A 28 4.45 -4.14 17.03
C PRO A 28 5.92 -4.34 16.68
N ASP A 29 6.31 -5.58 16.36
CA ASP A 29 7.71 -5.96 16.11
C ASP A 29 8.20 -5.65 14.68
N SER A 30 7.36 -5.06 13.83
CA SER A 30 7.66 -4.88 12.41
C SER A 30 7.31 -3.47 11.95
N VAL A 31 8.14 -2.52 12.37
CA VAL A 31 8.05 -1.11 12.00
C VAL A 31 9.26 -0.74 11.17
N ASP A 32 9.04 -0.09 10.03
CA ASP A 32 10.11 0.50 9.25
C ASP A 32 10.53 1.84 9.83
N GLU A 33 11.83 2.09 9.94
CA GLU A 33 12.35 3.39 10.33
C GLU A 33 12.68 4.23 9.09
N TYR A 34 12.08 5.41 9.02
CA TYR A 34 12.36 6.38 7.98
C TYR A 34 12.57 7.78 8.56
N ASN A 35 13.06 8.69 7.73
CA ASN A 35 13.19 10.10 8.09
C ASN A 35 11.86 10.84 7.83
N ASP A 36 11.63 11.97 8.53
CA ASP A 36 10.41 12.79 8.48
C ASP A 36 9.95 13.13 7.05
N HIS A 37 10.89 13.35 6.12
CA HIS A 37 10.56 13.67 4.73
C HIS A 37 9.77 12.56 4.01
N SER A 38 9.78 11.33 4.53
CA SER A 38 9.01 10.21 3.99
C SER A 38 7.50 10.44 4.14
N LEU A 39 7.08 11.30 5.08
CA LEU A 39 5.69 11.72 5.21
C LEU A 39 5.20 12.46 3.96
N LEU A 40 6.06 13.28 3.33
CA LEU A 40 5.71 13.95 2.08
C LEU A 40 5.41 12.95 0.97
N LYS A 41 6.14 11.84 0.90
CA LYS A 41 5.87 10.73 -0.04
C LYS A 41 4.50 10.11 0.23
N LEU A 42 4.17 9.86 1.49
CA LEU A 42 2.90 9.24 1.89
C LEU A 42 1.70 10.17 1.60
N ILE A 43 1.81 11.46 1.92
CA ILE A 43 0.78 12.46 1.62
C ILE A 43 0.59 12.60 0.11
N SER A 44 1.68 12.66 -0.66
CA SER A 44 1.62 12.70 -2.12
C SER A 44 0.94 11.46 -2.69
N LEU A 45 1.22 10.28 -2.15
CA LEU A 45 0.57 9.03 -2.54
C LEU A 45 -0.95 9.11 -2.31
N ALA A 46 -1.39 9.50 -1.11
CA ALA A 46 -2.82 9.63 -0.79
C ALA A 46 -3.52 10.64 -1.73
N TYR A 47 -2.87 11.77 -2.01
CA TYR A 47 -3.35 12.77 -2.96
C TYR A 47 -3.58 12.17 -4.35
N TRP A 48 -2.56 11.52 -4.91
CA TRP A 48 -2.65 10.94 -6.25
C TRP A 48 -3.65 9.80 -6.33
N VAL A 49 -3.75 8.96 -5.29
CA VAL A 49 -4.78 7.93 -5.20
C VAL A 49 -6.18 8.55 -5.19
N GLY A 50 -6.40 9.58 -4.38
CA GLY A 50 -7.67 10.29 -4.31
C GLY A 50 -8.05 10.96 -5.63
N PHE A 51 -7.07 11.41 -6.41
CA PHE A 51 -7.28 12.03 -7.71
C PHE A 51 -7.53 11.03 -8.84
N PHE A 52 -6.66 10.02 -8.99
CA PHE A 52 -6.68 9.13 -10.15
C PHE A 52 -7.67 7.97 -10.02
N SER A 53 -7.92 7.46 -8.82
CA SER A 53 -8.84 6.32 -8.65
C SER A 53 -10.26 6.62 -9.16
N PRO A 54 -10.87 7.79 -8.85
CA PRO A 54 -12.18 8.16 -9.44
C PRO A 54 -12.18 8.28 -10.97
N ILE A 55 -11.07 8.72 -11.57
CA ILE A 55 -10.95 8.86 -13.02
C ILE A 55 -10.90 7.48 -13.64
N ALA A 56 -10.01 6.63 -13.15
CA ALA A 56 -9.84 5.28 -13.65
C ALA A 56 -11.13 4.44 -13.51
N HIS A 57 -11.85 4.53 -12.40
CA HIS A 57 -13.14 3.85 -12.24
C HIS A 57 -14.21 4.27 -13.23
N ARG A 58 -14.21 5.54 -13.67
CA ARG A 58 -15.22 6.07 -14.60
C ARG A 58 -14.86 5.81 -16.06
N GLN A 59 -13.57 5.78 -16.37
CA GLN A 59 -13.09 5.80 -17.75
C GLN A 59 -12.56 4.45 -18.22
N LEU A 60 -12.05 3.61 -17.32
CA LEU A 60 -11.46 2.32 -17.69
C LEU A 60 -12.49 1.21 -17.61
N LYS A 61 -12.51 0.36 -18.65
CA LYS A 61 -13.24 -0.90 -18.65
C LYS A 61 -12.35 -2.01 -18.10
N GLU A 62 -12.96 -2.99 -17.44
CA GLU A 62 -12.27 -4.21 -17.03
C GLU A 62 -11.82 -4.99 -18.26
N LYS A 63 -10.51 -4.99 -18.55
CA LYS A 63 -9.95 -5.76 -19.67
C LYS A 63 -9.41 -7.12 -19.24
N TYR A 64 -8.90 -7.22 -18.01
CA TYR A 64 -8.27 -8.41 -17.44
C TYR A 64 -8.90 -8.81 -16.09
N GLY A 65 -10.18 -8.49 -15.89
CA GLY A 65 -10.86 -8.65 -14.59
C GLY A 65 -10.44 -7.62 -13.52
N TYR A 66 -9.67 -6.60 -13.90
CA TYR A 66 -9.28 -5.47 -13.06
C TYR A 66 -9.33 -4.18 -13.88
N ARG A 67 -9.73 -3.06 -13.28
CA ARG A 67 -9.61 -1.69 -13.83
C ARG A 67 -8.37 -1.00 -13.28
N ILE A 68 -8.12 -1.18 -11.97
CA ILE A 68 -7.06 -0.50 -11.25
C ILE A 68 -6.28 -1.52 -10.41
N ALA A 69 -4.97 -1.55 -10.64
CA ALA A 69 -4.03 -2.29 -9.82
C ALA A 69 -3.10 -1.30 -9.11
N TYR A 70 -2.93 -1.49 -7.81
CA TYR A 70 -1.87 -0.84 -7.05
C TYR A 70 -0.68 -1.79 -6.94
N VAL A 71 0.52 -1.30 -7.25
CA VAL A 71 1.76 -2.09 -7.23
C VAL A 71 2.81 -1.36 -6.42
N ASP A 72 3.31 -2.00 -5.37
CA ASP A 72 4.41 -1.51 -4.55
C ASP A 72 5.53 -2.56 -4.51
N THR A 73 6.66 -2.22 -5.10
CA THR A 73 7.80 -3.14 -5.24
C THR A 73 8.75 -3.12 -4.04
N MET A 74 8.54 -2.20 -3.10
CA MET A 74 9.33 -2.03 -1.88
C MET A 74 8.37 -1.71 -0.73
N ALA A 75 7.45 -2.65 -0.50
CA ALA A 75 6.25 -2.40 0.29
C ALA A 75 6.52 -2.25 1.80
N GLY A 76 7.65 -2.76 2.29
CA GLY A 76 8.01 -2.68 3.69
C GLY A 76 7.08 -3.48 4.58
N SER A 77 7.00 -3.09 5.85
CA SER A 77 6.16 -3.76 6.84
C SER A 77 4.71 -3.29 6.88
N GLY A 78 4.39 -2.18 6.23
CA GLY A 78 3.08 -1.54 6.30
C GLY A 78 2.91 -0.50 7.41
N VAL A 79 3.87 -0.38 8.32
CA VAL A 79 3.91 0.64 9.37
C VAL A 79 5.30 1.27 9.44
N THR A 80 5.35 2.59 9.51
CA THR A 80 6.57 3.37 9.58
C THR A 80 6.63 4.16 10.88
N ALA A 81 7.81 4.32 11.47
CA ALA A 81 8.08 5.32 12.50
C ALA A 81 9.07 6.36 11.96
N THR A 82 9.03 7.57 12.53
CA THR A 82 10.11 8.54 12.31
C THR A 82 11.11 8.49 13.45
N LYS A 83 12.33 8.94 13.20
CA LYS A 83 13.38 9.00 14.25
C LYS A 83 13.11 10.05 15.33
N ARG A 84 12.18 10.97 15.10
CA ARG A 84 11.94 12.13 15.96
C ARG A 84 10.71 12.01 16.83
N SER A 85 9.68 11.31 16.36
CA SER A 85 8.43 11.15 17.09
C SER A 85 8.16 9.68 17.38
N GLY A 86 7.69 9.40 18.61
CA GLY A 86 7.18 8.08 18.99
C GLY A 86 5.85 7.73 18.32
N ASP A 87 5.51 8.40 17.22
CA ASP A 87 4.31 8.21 16.45
C ASP A 87 4.57 7.20 15.32
N TYR A 88 3.56 6.38 15.06
CA TYR A 88 3.55 5.45 13.96
C TYR A 88 2.65 5.94 12.84
N PHE A 89 3.09 5.75 11.61
CA PHE A 89 2.42 6.14 10.39
C PHE A 89 2.10 4.91 9.57
N CYS A 90 0.93 4.85 8.93
CA CYS A 90 0.67 3.76 8.00
C CYS A 90 1.55 3.92 6.75
N GLY A 91 2.14 2.80 6.31
CA GLY A 91 3.02 2.75 5.14
C GLY A 91 2.26 2.95 3.83
N SER A 92 3.00 2.92 2.71
CA SER A 92 2.46 3.18 1.36
C SER A 92 1.32 2.22 0.99
N CYS A 93 1.48 0.92 1.24
CA CYS A 93 0.48 -0.08 0.90
C CYS A 93 -0.85 0.10 1.67
N PRO A 94 -0.88 0.12 3.02
CA PRO A 94 -2.11 0.42 3.76
C PRO A 94 -2.64 1.82 3.48
N GLY A 95 -1.76 2.82 3.37
CA GLY A 95 -2.13 4.20 3.06
C GLY A 95 -2.88 4.32 1.74
N ALA A 96 -2.33 3.76 0.65
CA ALA A 96 -2.97 3.74 -0.65
C ALA A 96 -4.34 3.06 -0.61
N LEU A 97 -4.43 1.89 0.04
CA LEU A 97 -5.67 1.14 0.15
C LEU A 97 -6.76 1.94 0.91
N LEU A 98 -6.37 2.57 2.02
CA LEU A 98 -7.27 3.37 2.85
C LEU A 98 -7.70 4.68 2.15
N SER A 99 -6.81 5.30 1.37
CA SER A 99 -7.13 6.50 0.57
C SER A 99 -8.04 6.18 -0.62
N ALA A 100 -7.97 4.97 -1.18
CA ALA A 100 -8.79 4.54 -2.31
C ALA A 100 -10.25 4.18 -1.93
N ARG A 101 -10.70 4.45 -0.70
CA ARG A 101 -11.97 3.92 -0.13
C ARG A 101 -13.21 4.03 -1.03
N LYS A 102 -13.42 5.18 -1.69
CA LYS A 102 -14.62 5.39 -2.54
C LYS A 102 -14.49 4.71 -3.92
N TYR A 103 -13.26 4.45 -4.34
CA TYR A 103 -12.88 3.96 -5.67
C TYR A 103 -11.75 2.95 -5.48
N PRO A 104 -12.05 1.76 -4.92
CA PRO A 104 -11.05 0.83 -4.44
C PRO A 104 -10.29 0.16 -5.58
N PHE A 105 -9.02 -0.18 -5.34
CA PHE A 105 -8.25 -1.00 -6.27
C PHE A 105 -8.88 -2.39 -6.42
N ASP A 106 -8.93 -2.90 -7.64
CA ASP A 106 -9.38 -4.27 -7.89
C ASP A 106 -8.27 -5.29 -7.52
N LEU A 107 -7.00 -4.85 -7.58
CA LEU A 107 -5.81 -5.65 -7.24
C LEU A 107 -4.80 -4.81 -6.45
N VAL A 108 -4.24 -5.41 -5.40
CA VAL A 108 -3.09 -4.86 -4.66
C VAL A 108 -1.95 -5.87 -4.72
N MET A 109 -0.84 -5.47 -5.35
CA MET A 109 0.39 -6.25 -5.41
C MET A 109 1.45 -5.56 -4.56
N ALA A 110 1.89 -6.25 -3.52
CA ALA A 110 2.96 -5.78 -2.65
C ALA A 110 4.11 -6.80 -2.65
N VAL A 111 5.32 -6.29 -2.91
CA VAL A 111 6.54 -7.08 -2.96
C VAL A 111 7.44 -6.65 -1.81
N GLU A 112 7.88 -7.64 -1.03
CA GLU A 112 8.79 -7.44 0.09
C GLU A 112 9.78 -8.62 0.14
N ILE A 113 11.06 -8.31 0.36
CA ILE A 113 12.12 -9.30 0.41
C ILE A 113 12.27 -9.89 1.81
N ASP A 114 12.04 -9.07 2.84
CA ASP A 114 12.06 -9.53 4.23
C ASP A 114 10.75 -10.27 4.55
N PRO A 115 10.80 -11.59 4.85
CA PRO A 115 9.60 -12.37 5.10
C PRO A 115 8.84 -11.90 6.34
N LYS A 116 9.52 -11.41 7.38
CA LYS A 116 8.86 -10.91 8.60
C LYS A 116 8.07 -9.64 8.30
N LYS A 117 8.68 -8.72 7.54
CA LYS A 117 8.00 -7.48 7.11
C LYS A 117 6.81 -7.78 6.22
N GLY A 118 6.97 -8.66 5.22
CA GLY A 118 5.85 -9.00 4.35
C GLY A 118 4.71 -9.74 5.07
N ASP A 119 5.01 -10.55 6.11
CA ASP A 119 3.98 -11.17 6.96
C ASP A 119 3.27 -10.16 7.87
N ALA A 120 3.97 -9.12 8.34
CA ALA A 120 3.35 -7.99 9.03
C ALA A 120 2.42 -7.22 8.09
N LEU A 121 2.93 -6.85 6.91
CA LEU A 121 2.16 -6.15 5.89
C LEU A 121 0.91 -6.93 5.49
N LYS A 122 1.00 -8.26 5.37
CA LYS A 122 -0.16 -9.13 5.09
C LYS A 122 -1.27 -8.97 6.11
N ARG A 123 -0.92 -8.93 7.39
CA ARG A 123 -1.88 -8.81 8.49
C ARG A 123 -2.52 -7.43 8.49
N ASP A 124 -1.73 -6.39 8.24
CA ASP A 124 -2.21 -5.01 8.16
C ASP A 124 -3.16 -4.81 6.98
N LEU A 125 -2.80 -5.29 5.79
CA LEU A 125 -3.67 -5.21 4.61
C LEU A 125 -4.97 -5.99 4.82
N LYS A 126 -4.91 -7.16 5.46
CA LYS A 126 -6.12 -7.91 5.83
C LYS A 126 -7.00 -7.14 6.81
N ARG A 127 -6.41 -6.41 7.76
CA ARG A 127 -7.17 -5.56 8.70
C ARG A 127 -7.83 -4.38 7.97
N CYS A 128 -7.10 -3.68 7.12
CA CYS A 128 -7.63 -2.58 6.31
C CYS A 128 -8.84 -3.04 5.48
N TYR A 129 -8.78 -4.27 4.95
CA TYR A 129 -9.87 -4.89 4.21
C TYR A 129 -11.08 -5.22 5.10
N LEU A 130 -10.88 -5.94 6.21
CA LEU A 130 -11.96 -6.42 7.07
C LEU A 130 -12.75 -5.29 7.75
N ASN A 131 -12.09 -4.17 8.04
CA ASN A 131 -12.77 -3.06 8.71
C ASN A 131 -13.80 -2.36 7.83
N LYS A 132 -13.72 -2.44 6.49
CA LYS A 132 -14.57 -1.65 5.59
C LYS A 132 -14.72 -2.29 4.20
N MET A 133 -15.54 -3.34 4.03
CA MET A 133 -16.60 -3.43 2.99
C MET A 133 -17.23 -4.82 2.84
N SER A 134 -18.54 -4.81 2.56
CA SER A 134 -19.44 -5.93 2.32
C SER A 134 -19.64 -6.29 0.84
N GLN A 135 -18.79 -5.86 -0.12
CA GLN A 135 -19.15 -6.05 -1.54
C GLN A 135 -18.04 -6.10 -2.60
N PHE A 136 -16.74 -6.04 -2.26
CA PHE A 136 -15.67 -6.05 -3.28
C PHE A 136 -14.66 -7.18 -3.06
N SER A 137 -14.30 -7.90 -4.13
CA SER A 137 -13.24 -8.91 -4.10
C SER A 137 -11.88 -8.26 -4.36
N ILE A 138 -11.24 -7.71 -3.33
CA ILE A 138 -9.85 -7.25 -3.46
C ILE A 138 -8.94 -8.47 -3.43
N LYS A 139 -8.18 -8.68 -4.51
CA LYS A 139 -7.11 -9.67 -4.51
C LYS A 139 -5.85 -9.02 -3.97
N ILE A 140 -5.32 -9.56 -2.87
CA ILE A 140 -4.01 -9.18 -2.34
C ILE A 140 -3.03 -10.25 -2.79
N LEU A 141 -2.09 -9.88 -3.65
CA LEU A 141 -0.98 -10.73 -4.03
C LEU A 141 0.27 -10.25 -3.31
N LEU A 142 0.77 -11.08 -2.40
CA LEU A 142 2.05 -10.87 -1.74
C LEU A 142 3.09 -11.77 -2.37
N MET A 143 4.11 -11.15 -2.92
CA MET A 143 5.24 -11.86 -3.50
C MET A 143 6.44 -11.74 -2.59
N PHE A 144 6.81 -12.87 -1.97
CA PHE A 144 8.01 -12.97 -1.15
C PHE A 144 9.16 -13.49 -2.01
N LEU A 145 10.21 -12.68 -2.15
CA LEU A 145 11.43 -13.10 -2.83
C LEU A 145 12.33 -13.85 -1.84
N ARG A 146 12.06 -15.14 -1.59
CA ARG A 146 13.00 -15.97 -0.81
C ARG A 146 14.37 -16.03 -1.50
N GLU A 147 15.44 -15.99 -0.71
CA GLU A 147 16.79 -16.19 -1.21
C GLU A 147 16.95 -17.58 -1.81
N SER A 148 17.08 -17.64 -3.14
CA SER A 148 18.00 -18.57 -3.76
C SER A 148 19.14 -17.72 -4.30
N HIS A 149 20.30 -17.86 -3.66
CA HIS A 149 21.53 -17.18 -4.01
C HIS A 149 21.81 -17.30 -5.52
N LYS A 150 22.34 -16.20 -6.10
CA LYS A 150 23.21 -16.11 -7.30
C LYS A 150 22.72 -15.43 -8.59
N ASN A 151 21.47 -15.00 -8.79
CA ASN A 151 21.15 -14.28 -10.04
C ASN A 151 20.04 -13.23 -9.92
N CYS A 152 20.41 -11.95 -9.87
CA CYS A 152 19.50 -10.81 -9.74
C CYS A 152 18.59 -10.61 -10.98
N ASN A 153 19.06 -10.98 -12.18
CA ASN A 153 18.31 -10.83 -13.44
C ASN A 153 17.12 -11.79 -13.60
N ILE A 154 17.08 -12.90 -12.84
CA ILE A 154 15.99 -13.89 -12.92
C ILE A 154 14.75 -13.41 -12.14
N LYS A 155 14.91 -12.55 -11.14
CA LYS A 155 13.82 -12.14 -10.23
C LYS A 155 12.84 -11.15 -10.88
N LEU A 156 13.31 -10.18 -11.67
CA LEU A 156 12.42 -9.29 -12.44
C LEU A 156 11.67 -10.04 -13.55
N PHE A 157 12.31 -11.04 -14.17
CA PHE A 157 11.67 -11.90 -15.16
C PHE A 157 10.58 -12.77 -14.54
N LEU A 158 10.78 -13.29 -13.33
CA LEU A 158 9.75 -14.02 -12.59
C LEU A 158 8.57 -13.14 -12.21
N ILE A 159 8.81 -11.92 -11.70
CA ILE A 159 7.76 -10.95 -11.37
C ILE A 159 6.97 -10.58 -12.62
N SER A 160 7.64 -10.20 -13.71
CA SER A 160 6.97 -9.90 -14.98
C SER A 160 6.25 -11.12 -15.55
N SER A 161 6.77 -12.34 -15.42
CA SER A 161 6.08 -13.55 -15.86
C SER A 161 4.87 -13.91 -14.99
N LEU A 162 4.93 -13.66 -13.67
CA LEU A 162 3.82 -13.90 -12.73
C LEU A 162 2.72 -12.86 -12.93
N ILE A 163 3.09 -11.59 -13.10
CA ILE A 163 2.23 -10.51 -13.58
C ILE A 163 1.59 -10.96 -14.91
N LEU A 164 2.38 -11.29 -15.94
CA LEU A 164 1.87 -11.70 -17.25
C LEU A 164 0.99 -12.95 -17.20
N LYS A 165 1.28 -13.93 -16.34
CA LYS A 165 0.42 -15.11 -16.13
C LYS A 165 -0.91 -14.75 -15.47
N HIS A 166 -0.91 -13.79 -14.55
CA HIS A 166 -2.14 -13.30 -13.91
C HIS A 166 -2.97 -12.39 -14.84
N PHE A 167 -2.33 -11.72 -15.81
CA PHE A 167 -2.97 -10.84 -16.79
C PHE A 167 -3.32 -11.51 -18.14
N LYS A 168 -2.99 -12.80 -18.35
CA LYS A 168 -3.30 -13.57 -19.58
C LYS A 168 -4.56 -14.46 -19.47
N GLY A 169 -5.43 -14.20 -18.48
CA GLY A 169 -6.75 -14.82 -18.37
C GLY A 169 -7.77 -14.15 -19.27
#